data_AF-A0A345QM46-F1
#
_entry.id   AF-A0A345QM46-F1
#
_cell.length_a   1.000
_cell.length_b   1.000
_cell.length_c   1.000
_cell.angle_alpha   90.00
_cell.angle_beta   90.00
_cell.angle_gamma   90.00
#
_symmetry.space_group_name_H-M   'P 1'
#
loop_
_entity.id
_entity.type
_entity.pdbx_description
1 polymer ?
#
loop_
_entity_poly.entity_id
_entity_poly.type
_entity_poly.pdbx_seq_one_letter_code
_entity_poly.pdbx_strand_id
1 'polypeptide(L)' 'MPEFESVRTTAEAIGRVTCIKTGVEIGLLYQWGNGETQAALYEDGLPQSTSCPEQQAEPDLGANRSE' A
#
# COMPACT_ATOMS: atom_id res chain seq x y z
N MET A 1 -28.93 -29.99 -9.04
CA MET A 1 -28.23 -28.77 -9.51
C MET A 1 -26.85 -28.79 -8.88
N PRO A 2 -25.75 -28.63 -9.63
CA PRO A 2 -24.45 -28.52 -8.98
C PRO A 2 -24.39 -27.16 -8.29
N GLU A 3 -24.16 -27.18 -7.00
CA GLU A 3 -23.91 -25.99 -6.21
C GLU A 3 -22.51 -25.52 -6.62
N PHE A 4 -22.44 -24.47 -7.44
CA PHE A 4 -21.18 -23.77 -7.65
C PHE A 4 -20.83 -23.16 -6.30
N GLU A 5 -20.04 -23.88 -5.49
CA GLU A 5 -19.34 -23.30 -4.34
C GLU A 5 -18.67 -22.05 -4.87
N SER A 6 -19.24 -20.90 -4.51
CA SER A 6 -18.84 -19.63 -5.06
C SER A 6 -17.38 -19.49 -4.69
N VAL A 7 -16.49 -19.58 -5.69
CA VAL A 7 -15.04 -19.46 -5.46
C VAL A 7 -14.71 -18.11 -4.79
N ARG A 8 -15.68 -17.19 -4.77
CA ARG A 8 -15.66 -15.94 -4.02
C ARG A 8 -15.76 -16.05 -2.50
N THR A 9 -15.95 -17.24 -1.92
CA THR A 9 -16.25 -17.39 -0.48
C THR A 9 -15.05 -17.01 0.41
N THR A 10 -13.82 -17.23 -0.05
CA THR A 10 -12.60 -16.89 0.71
C THR A 10 -11.51 -16.35 -0.22
N ALA A 11 -11.05 -15.13 0.05
CA ALA A 11 -9.93 -14.49 -0.65
C ALA A 11 -8.76 -14.30 0.34
N GLU A 12 -7.53 -14.53 -0.11
CA GLU A 12 -6.32 -14.27 0.67
C GLU A 12 -5.71 -12.93 0.25
N ALA A 13 -5.18 -12.17 1.23
CA ALA A 13 -4.44 -10.95 0.94
C ALA A 13 -3.02 -11.32 0.44
N ILE A 14 -2.74 -10.99 -0.82
CA ILE A 14 -1.48 -11.35 -1.50
C ILE A 14 -0.54 -10.16 -1.71
N GLY A 15 -1.01 -8.93 -1.48
CA GLY A 15 -0.19 -7.75 -1.70
C GLY A 15 -0.80 -6.45 -1.19
N ARG A 16 0.00 -5.39 -1.22
CA ARG A 16 -0.38 -4.01 -0.87
C ARG A 16 -0.59 -3.20 -2.14
N VAL A 17 -1.56 -2.28 -2.11
CA VAL A 17 -1.80 -1.31 -3.16
C VAL A 17 -1.20 0.02 -2.72
N THR A 18 -0.25 0.54 -3.50
CA THR A 18 0.45 1.79 -3.20
C THR A 18 0.20 2.80 -4.31
N CYS A 19 -0.10 4.04 -3.95
CA CYS A 19 -0.17 5.14 -4.91
C CYS A 19 1.23 5.47 -5.42
N ILE A 20 1.46 5.35 -6.73
CA ILE A 20 2.78 5.61 -7.34
C ILE A 20 3.24 7.06 -7.11
N LYS A 21 2.30 8.02 -7.10
CA LYS A 21 2.62 9.44 -6.97
C LYS A 21 3.09 9.81 -5.55
N THR A 22 2.48 9.23 -4.53
CA THR A 22 2.73 9.63 -3.13
C THR A 22 3.53 8.59 -2.34
N GLY A 23 3.66 7.36 -2.85
CA GLY A 23 4.25 6.24 -2.13
C GLY A 23 3.40 5.71 -0.98
N VAL A 24 2.18 6.23 -0.80
CA VAL A 24 1.28 5.86 0.31
C VAL A 24 0.51 4.58 -0.03
N GLU A 25 0.46 3.65 0.93
CA GLU A 25 -0.42 2.49 0.86
C GLU A 25 -1.88 2.90 0.98
N ILE A 26 -2.72 2.48 0.03
CA ILE A 26 -4.13 2.86 -0.08
C ILE A 26 -5.07 1.65 -0.07
N GLY A 27 -4.53 0.44 0.09
CA GLY A 27 -5.35 -0.77 0.14
C GLY A 27 -4.57 -2.06 0.04
N LEU A 28 -5.30 -3.15 -0.14
CA LEU A 28 -4.78 -4.51 -0.26
C LEU A 28 -5.28 -5.18 -1.55
N LEU A 29 -4.45 -6.07 -2.10
CA LEU A 29 -4.79 -6.93 -3.23
C LEU A 29 -5.14 -8.32 -2.70
N TYR A 30 -6.34 -8.79 -3.03
CA TYR A 30 -6.83 -10.12 -2.67
C TYR A 30 -6.83 -11.04 -3.89
N GLN A 31 -6.60 -12.33 -3.66
CA GLN A 31 -6.73 -13.39 -4.64
C GLN A 31 -7.63 -14.52 -4.11
N TRP A 32 -8.51 -15.03 -4.97
CA TRP A 32 -9.32 -16.21 -4.69
C TRP A 32 -8.65 -17.48 -5.21
N GLY A 33 -9.14 -18.64 -4.76
CA GLY A 33 -8.60 -19.94 -5.17
C GLY A 33 -8.68 -20.24 -6.68
N ASN A 34 -9.49 -19.51 -7.45
CA ASN A 34 -9.52 -19.59 -8.93
C ASN A 34 -8.49 -18.68 -9.62
N GLY A 35 -7.69 -17.92 -8.86
CA GLY A 35 -6.71 -16.97 -9.38
C GLY A 35 -7.29 -15.60 -9.75
N GLU A 36 -8.61 -15.37 -9.62
CA GLU A 36 -9.17 -14.02 -9.73
C GLU A 36 -8.59 -13.12 -8.65
N THR A 37 -8.40 -11.83 -8.98
CA THR A 37 -7.86 -10.84 -8.05
C THR A 37 -8.75 -9.61 -7.95
N GLN A 38 -8.83 -9.01 -6.77
CA GLN A 38 -9.53 -7.74 -6.55
C GLN A 38 -8.76 -6.86 -5.56
N ALA A 39 -8.66 -5.58 -5.88
CA ALA A 39 -8.17 -4.57 -4.93
C ALA A 39 -9.31 -4.09 -4.04
N ALA A 40 -9.05 -4.01 -2.73
CA ALA A 40 -9.91 -3.31 -1.78
C ALA A 40 -9.16 -2.06 -1.29
N LEU A 41 -9.72 -0.89 -1.55
CA LEU A 41 -9.17 0.36 -1.07
C LEU A 41 -9.63 0.56 0.39
N TYR A 42 -8.78 1.18 1.18
CA TYR A 42 -9.20 1.68 2.48
C TYR A 42 -10.27 2.76 2.25
N GLU A 43 -11.39 2.71 2.98
CA GLU A 43 -12.34 3.83 3.00
C GLU A 43 -11.58 5.09 3.43
N ASP A 44 -11.85 6.24 2.79
CA ASP A 44 -11.23 7.57 3.01
C ASP A 44 -11.51 8.15 4.42
N GLY A 45 -11.27 7.34 5.46
CA GLY A 45 -11.59 7.60 6.83
C GLY A 45 -10.39 7.88 7.71
N LEU A 46 -9.16 7.59 7.26
CA LEU A 46 -7.90 8.10 7.81
C LEU A 46 -6.78 7.61 6.89
N PRO A 47 -5.86 8.47 6.42
CA PRO A 47 -4.55 7.96 6.07
C PRO A 47 -4.04 7.33 7.37
N GLN A 48 -3.92 6.00 7.41
CA GLN A 48 -2.99 5.42 8.36
C GLN A 48 -1.67 6.06 7.98
N SER A 49 -1.27 7.06 8.77
CA SER A 49 0.07 7.59 8.74
C SER A 49 0.95 6.38 8.96
N THR A 50 1.38 5.76 7.86
CA THR A 50 2.74 5.27 7.79
C THR A 50 3.52 6.53 8.09
N SER A 51 3.87 6.69 9.37
CA SER A 51 4.98 7.50 9.77
C SER A 51 6.07 7.12 8.78
N CYS A 52 6.29 7.95 7.77
CA CYS A 52 7.58 8.01 7.15
C CYS A 52 8.54 8.07 8.34
N PRO A 53 9.54 7.19 8.47
CA PRO A 53 10.65 7.56 9.31
C PRO A 53 11.11 8.91 8.75
N GLU A 54 10.76 9.95 9.50
CA GLU A 54 11.29 11.29 9.45
C GLU A 54 12.77 11.12 9.08
N GLN A 55 13.12 11.45 7.83
CA GLN A 55 14.51 11.68 7.47
C GLN A 55 14.88 12.97 8.19
N GLN A 56 15.18 12.79 9.47
CA GLN A 56 15.37 13.85 10.40
C GLN A 56 16.71 14.50 10.08
N ALA A 57 16.60 15.77 9.71
CA ALA A 57 17.63 16.80 9.68
C ALA A 57 18.64 16.76 8.50
N GLU A 58 18.36 17.59 7.50
CA GLU A 58 19.44 18.46 7.01
C GLU A 58 19.84 19.43 8.14
N PRO A 59 21.14 19.70 8.27
CA PRO A 59 21.53 21.09 8.11
C PRO A 59 22.66 21.23 7.11
N ASP A 60 22.43 22.07 6.11
CA ASP A 60 23.46 22.70 5.27
C ASP A 60 24.54 23.30 6.18
N LEU A 61 25.64 22.56 6.32
CA LEU A 61 26.83 22.98 7.05
C LEU A 61 27.81 23.56 6.03
N GLY A 62 27.61 24.85 5.75
CA GLY A 62 28.67 25.83 5.81
C GLY A 62 29.77 25.72 4.75
N ALA A 63 29.69 26.66 3.80
CA ALA A 63 30.84 27.35 3.21
C ALA A 63 32.23 26.85 3.63
N ASN A 64 32.89 26.06 2.79
CA ASN A 64 34.35 26.08 2.74
C ASN A 64 34.79 27.03 1.63
N ARG A 65 35.56 28.04 2.03
CA ARG A 65 36.16 29.06 1.18
C ARG A 65 37.25 28.41 0.31
N SER A 66 37.36 28.91 -0.91
CA SER A 66 38.56 28.80 -1.73
C SER A 66 39.76 29.39 -1.00
N GLU A 67 40.89 28.69 -1.06
CA GLU A 67 42.24 29.26 -1.17
C GLU A 67 42.98 28.55 -2.30
#